data_AF-A0A3M7MB41-F1
#
_entry.id   AF-A0A3M7MB41-F1
#
_cell.length_a   1.000
_cell.length_b   1.000
_cell.length_c   1.000
_cell.angle_alpha   90.00
_cell.angle_beta   90.00
_cell.angle_gamma   90.00
#
_symmetry.space_group_name_H-M   'P 1'
#
loop_
_entity.id
_entity.type
_entity.pdbx_description
1 polymer ?
#
loop_
_entity_poly.entity_id
_entity_poly.type
_entity_poly.pdbx_seq_one_letter_code
_entity_poly.pdbx_strand_id
1 'polypeptide(L)'
;MGDANISPQLIQENCQDYDATHVPDAMDAAERAYHEGFMREAIAMAELALMSDETPVGCVFVKDGEIIGRGMNETNRTLNGTRHAEFVAIAGILSKHPISILNQTDLYVTVEPCVMCASMLRQYGIKSVYFGCWNERFGGTGGVLNIHNDPSVDKPYPVTGGIFREEAIMLLRKFYVQENEKAPEPKQKKTRELKTEILPMDVHQPKSTPSPAVRTPLTSTSTGSIPTLSSLATSAVAVPRPAIPAPTRSYPATNTTHSS
;
A
#
# COMPACT_ATOMS: atom_id res chain seq x y z
N MET A 1 27.01 37.67 -47.34
CA MET A 1 27.29 38.59 -46.21
C MET A 1 25.93 39.02 -45.67
N GLY A 2 25.46 38.52 -44.52
CA GLY A 2 25.91 38.91 -43.16
C GLY A 2 25.25 40.25 -42.83
N ASP A 3 24.48 40.48 -41.77
CA ASP A 3 24.27 39.80 -40.49
C ASP A 3 22.87 40.20 -39.97
N ALA A 4 22.17 39.32 -39.25
CA ALA A 4 20.94 39.67 -38.53
C ALA A 4 21.12 39.43 -37.03
N ASN A 5 21.21 40.56 -36.33
CA ASN A 5 21.16 40.74 -34.88
C ASN A 5 19.88 40.09 -34.32
N ILE A 6 20.01 39.16 -33.38
CA ILE A 6 18.88 38.55 -32.65
C ILE A 6 18.73 39.27 -31.32
N SER A 7 17.68 40.09 -31.19
CA SER A 7 17.17 40.56 -29.89
C SER A 7 16.16 39.55 -29.33
N PRO A 8 16.18 39.24 -28.02
CA PRO A 8 15.19 38.36 -27.39
C PRO A 8 13.92 39.17 -27.11
N GLN A 9 12.89 39.00 -27.95
CA GLN A 9 11.56 39.51 -27.63
C GLN A 9 10.82 38.53 -26.71
N LEU A 10 10.23 39.12 -25.67
CA LEU A 10 9.39 38.49 -24.67
C LEU A 10 8.29 37.65 -25.33
N ILE A 11 8.22 36.38 -24.96
CA ILE A 11 7.00 35.58 -25.11
C ILE A 11 6.17 35.87 -23.86
N GLN A 12 5.22 36.79 -24.02
CA GLN A 12 4.09 36.96 -23.12
C GLN A 12 2.84 36.68 -23.96
N GLU A 13 1.82 36.07 -23.33
CA GLU A 13 0.53 35.59 -23.86
C GLU A 13 0.56 34.09 -24.28
N ASN A 14 -0.14 33.15 -23.66
CA ASN A 14 -1.46 33.20 -23.02
C ASN A 14 -1.53 32.36 -21.73
N CYS A 15 -1.72 33.01 -20.58
CA CYS A 15 -2.41 32.40 -19.45
C CYS A 15 -3.90 32.51 -19.75
N GLN A 16 -4.50 31.47 -20.33
CA GLN A 16 -5.95 31.33 -20.32
C GLN A 16 -6.34 30.66 -19.01
N ASP A 17 -7.20 31.36 -18.27
CA ASP A 17 -7.86 30.93 -17.04
C ASP A 17 -8.40 29.50 -17.20
N TYR A 18 -7.79 28.55 -16.49
CA TYR A 18 -8.29 27.19 -16.40
C TYR A 18 -9.39 27.19 -15.33
N ASP A 19 -10.63 27.36 -15.78
CA ASP A 19 -11.83 27.34 -14.95
C ASP A 19 -11.89 26.03 -14.13
N ALA A 20 -11.97 26.17 -12.81
CA ALA A 20 -11.95 25.09 -11.83
C ALA A 20 -13.33 24.40 -11.70
N THR A 21 -13.97 24.09 -12.83
CA THR A 21 -15.28 23.45 -12.88
C THR A 21 -15.16 22.00 -13.35
N HIS A 22 -15.30 21.07 -12.40
CA HIS A 22 -15.60 19.65 -12.60
C HIS A 22 -14.90 18.96 -13.79
N VAL A 23 -13.73 18.36 -13.52
CA VAL A 23 -13.22 17.28 -14.38
C VAL A 23 -14.25 16.14 -14.32
N PRO A 24 -14.80 15.66 -15.45
CA PRO A 24 -15.75 14.55 -15.45
C PRO A 24 -15.10 13.35 -14.77
N ASP A 25 -15.84 12.66 -13.90
CA ASP A 25 -15.48 11.30 -13.49
C ASP A 25 -15.18 10.52 -14.78
N ALA A 26 -13.97 9.99 -14.92
CA ALA A 26 -13.51 9.37 -16.17
C ALA A 26 -14.29 8.09 -16.54
N MET A 27 -15.15 7.61 -15.64
CA MET A 27 -16.02 6.44 -15.79
C MET A 27 -17.47 6.86 -15.94
N ASP A 28 -18.21 6.20 -16.83
CA ASP A 28 -19.65 6.39 -16.89
C ASP A 28 -20.37 5.84 -15.64
N ALA A 29 -21.61 6.27 -15.43
CA ALA A 29 -22.36 5.91 -14.22
C ALA A 29 -22.62 4.40 -14.09
N ALA A 30 -22.76 3.67 -15.19
CA ALA A 30 -23.02 2.23 -15.17
C ALA A 30 -21.74 1.44 -14.84
N GLU A 31 -20.60 1.83 -15.42
CA GLU A 31 -19.27 1.30 -15.10
C GLU A 31 -18.94 1.57 -13.63
N ARG A 32 -19.18 2.79 -13.15
CA ARG A 32 -18.98 3.15 -11.75
C ARG A 32 -19.81 2.26 -10.81
N ALA A 33 -21.09 2.07 -11.11
CA ALA A 33 -21.97 1.22 -10.30
C ALA A 33 -21.49 -0.23 -10.23
N TYR A 34 -20.92 -0.76 -11.33
CA TYR A 34 -20.31 -2.09 -11.36
C TYR A 34 -19.12 -2.19 -10.39
N HIS A 35 -18.19 -1.24 -10.42
CA HIS A 35 -17.03 -1.23 -9.53
C HIS A 35 -17.41 -0.98 -8.07
N GLU A 36 -18.41 -0.14 -7.82
CA GLU A 36 -18.96 0.11 -6.49
C GLU A 36 -19.53 -1.17 -5.85
N GLY A 37 -20.14 -2.07 -6.63
CA GLY A 37 -20.59 -3.37 -6.14
C GLY A 37 -19.47 -4.18 -5.46
N PHE A 38 -18.31 -4.28 -6.11
CA PHE A 38 -17.16 -4.99 -5.54
C PHE A 38 -16.41 -4.20 -4.47
N MET A 39 -16.36 -2.87 -4.57
CA MET A 39 -15.78 -2.06 -3.50
C MET A 39 -16.61 -2.18 -2.21
N ARG A 40 -17.92 -2.39 -2.29
CA ARG A 40 -18.76 -2.69 -1.12
C ARG A 40 -18.31 -3.96 -0.40
N GLU A 41 -17.97 -5.01 -1.14
CA GLU A 41 -17.44 -6.26 -0.57
C GLU A 41 -16.06 -6.04 0.07
N ALA A 42 -15.21 -5.19 -0.52
CA ALA A 42 -13.95 -4.79 0.09
C ALA A 42 -14.16 -4.00 1.39
N ILE A 43 -15.17 -3.12 1.45
CA ILE A 43 -15.57 -2.40 2.66
C ILE A 43 -16.04 -3.36 3.74
N ALA A 44 -16.86 -4.37 3.41
CA ALA A 44 -17.28 -5.39 4.37
C ALA A 44 -16.07 -6.14 4.99
N MET A 45 -15.04 -6.41 4.20
CA MET A 45 -13.78 -6.99 4.73
C MET A 45 -13.02 -6.01 5.62
N ALA A 46 -13.04 -4.70 5.32
CA ALA A 46 -12.41 -3.67 6.14
C ALA A 46 -13.14 -3.48 7.49
N GLU A 47 -14.47 -3.57 7.48
CA GLU A 47 -15.29 -3.59 8.70
C GLU A 47 -14.98 -4.81 9.56
N LEU A 48 -14.80 -5.99 8.95
CA LEU A 48 -14.37 -7.19 9.67
C LEU A 48 -12.99 -7.03 10.31
N ALA A 49 -12.04 -6.40 9.63
CA ALA A 49 -10.74 -6.05 10.22
C ALA A 49 -10.92 -5.11 11.42
N LEU A 50 -11.74 -4.06 11.29
CA LEU A 50 -12.02 -3.13 12.38
C LEU A 50 -12.60 -3.84 13.61
N MET A 51 -13.56 -4.75 13.41
CA MET A 51 -14.16 -5.56 14.47
C MET A 51 -13.16 -6.56 15.11
N SER A 52 -12.06 -6.84 14.42
CA SER A 52 -11.02 -7.79 14.85
C SER A 52 -9.77 -7.09 15.43
N ASP A 53 -9.87 -5.80 15.76
CA ASP A 53 -8.74 -4.95 16.19
C ASP A 53 -7.56 -4.91 15.19
N GLU A 54 -7.85 -5.02 13.90
CA GLU A 54 -6.87 -4.85 12.82
C GLU A 54 -7.07 -3.51 12.11
N THR A 55 -6.02 -3.01 11.46
CA THR A 55 -6.14 -1.83 10.59
C THR A 55 -7.23 -2.10 9.54
N PRO A 56 -8.24 -1.23 9.36
CA PRO A 56 -9.43 -1.52 8.56
C PRO A 56 -9.16 -1.36 7.06
N VAL A 57 -8.32 -2.25 6.54
CA VAL A 57 -8.05 -2.42 5.12
C VAL A 57 -8.60 -3.77 4.70
N GLY A 58 -9.49 -3.74 3.71
CA GLY A 58 -10.14 -4.92 3.14
C GLY A 58 -10.02 -4.89 1.63
N CYS A 59 -10.00 -6.08 1.03
CA CYS A 59 -9.93 -6.21 -0.42
C CYS A 59 -10.65 -7.46 -0.94
N VAL A 60 -11.02 -7.39 -2.22
CA VAL A 60 -11.51 -8.53 -2.99
C VAL A 60 -10.82 -8.59 -4.36
N PHE A 61 -10.62 -9.80 -4.85
CA PHE A 61 -10.06 -10.10 -6.17
C PHE A 61 -11.15 -10.70 -7.03
N VAL A 62 -11.39 -10.10 -8.21
CA VAL A 62 -12.52 -10.40 -9.07
C VAL A 62 -12.04 -10.85 -10.45
N LYS A 63 -12.55 -11.98 -10.93
CA LYS A 63 -12.32 -12.47 -12.28
C LYS A 63 -13.67 -12.73 -12.93
N ASP A 64 -13.90 -12.14 -14.11
CA ASP A 64 -15.13 -12.32 -14.89
C ASP A 64 -16.43 -12.08 -14.09
N GLY A 65 -16.41 -11.07 -13.21
CA GLY A 65 -17.54 -10.72 -12.34
C GLY A 65 -17.68 -11.57 -11.07
N GLU A 66 -16.80 -12.55 -10.85
CA GLU A 66 -16.82 -13.42 -9.68
C GLU A 66 -15.67 -13.12 -8.72
N ILE A 67 -15.96 -13.06 -7.41
CA ILE A 67 -14.93 -12.89 -6.38
C ILE A 67 -14.21 -14.23 -6.15
N ILE A 68 -12.93 -14.28 -6.52
CA ILE A 68 -12.07 -15.46 -6.35
C ILE A 68 -11.22 -15.41 -5.09
N GLY A 69 -11.11 -14.24 -4.45
CA GLY A 69 -10.34 -14.06 -3.22
C GLY A 69 -10.82 -12.86 -2.41
N ARG A 70 -10.74 -12.99 -1.09
CA ARG A 70 -11.06 -11.93 -0.12
C ARG A 70 -9.93 -11.83 0.89
N GLY A 71 -9.63 -10.63 1.36
CA GLY A 71 -8.58 -10.41 2.34
C GLY A 71 -8.88 -9.20 3.20
N MET A 72 -8.33 -9.24 4.42
CA MET A 72 -8.27 -8.10 5.32
C MET A 72 -6.91 -8.10 6.01
N ASN A 73 -6.51 -6.99 6.62
CA ASN A 73 -5.25 -6.94 7.37
C ASN A 73 -5.26 -7.97 8.51
N GLU A 74 -4.13 -8.68 8.70
CA GLU A 74 -3.95 -9.70 9.75
C GLU A 74 -2.62 -9.51 10.49
N THR A 75 -2.07 -8.31 10.48
CA THR A 75 -0.76 -7.97 11.03
C THR A 75 -0.65 -8.24 12.52
N ASN A 76 -1.69 -7.89 13.29
CA ASN A 76 -1.73 -8.10 14.74
C ASN A 76 -1.91 -9.59 15.05
N ARG A 77 -2.84 -10.27 14.37
CA ARG A 77 -3.14 -11.69 14.58
C ARG A 77 -1.95 -12.59 14.28
N THR A 78 -1.20 -12.27 13.24
CA THR A 78 -0.09 -13.10 12.74
C THR A 78 1.28 -12.69 13.27
N LEU A 79 1.37 -11.53 13.94
CA LEU A 79 2.63 -10.91 14.34
C LEU A 79 3.60 -10.74 13.16
N ASN A 80 3.06 -10.51 11.96
CA ASN A 80 3.82 -10.39 10.73
C ASN A 80 3.39 -9.14 9.96
N GLY A 81 4.32 -8.19 9.84
CA GLY A 81 4.10 -6.92 9.16
C GLY A 81 3.82 -7.02 7.66
N THR A 82 3.99 -8.18 7.03
CA THR A 82 3.67 -8.37 5.60
C THR A 82 2.25 -8.87 5.36
N ARG A 83 1.49 -9.22 6.42
CA ARG A 83 0.14 -9.80 6.31
C ARG A 83 -0.93 -8.74 6.08
N HIS A 84 -0.74 -7.97 5.01
CA HIS A 84 -1.72 -7.00 4.51
C HIS A 84 -2.87 -7.70 3.76
N ALA A 85 -4.00 -7.02 3.62
CA ALA A 85 -5.20 -7.55 2.97
C ALA A 85 -4.90 -8.21 1.60
N GLU A 86 -4.08 -7.57 0.76
CA GLU A 86 -3.73 -8.06 -0.58
C GLU A 86 -2.92 -9.36 -0.52
N PHE A 87 -1.96 -9.46 0.40
CA PHE A 87 -1.17 -10.69 0.60
C PHE A 87 -2.04 -11.83 1.14
N VAL A 88 -2.96 -11.53 2.06
CA VAL A 88 -3.87 -12.52 2.64
C VAL A 88 -4.78 -13.10 1.54
N ALA A 89 -5.37 -12.24 0.71
CA ALA A 89 -6.23 -12.67 -0.39
C ALA A 89 -5.47 -13.48 -1.44
N ILE A 90 -4.31 -13.01 -1.90
CA ILE A 90 -3.50 -13.71 -2.90
C ILE A 90 -3.05 -15.08 -2.39
N ALA A 91 -2.63 -15.20 -1.13
CA ALA A 91 -2.29 -16.51 -0.55
C ALA A 91 -3.48 -17.49 -0.63
N GLY A 92 -4.70 -17.00 -0.37
CA GLY A 92 -5.92 -17.78 -0.53
C GLY A 92 -6.20 -18.19 -1.98
N ILE A 93 -6.01 -17.28 -2.94
CA ILE A 93 -6.18 -17.55 -4.38
C ILE A 93 -5.18 -18.59 -4.85
N LEU A 94 -3.88 -18.42 -4.54
CA LEU A 94 -2.81 -19.30 -4.99
C LEU A 94 -2.87 -20.70 -4.37
N SER A 95 -3.61 -20.88 -3.28
CA SER A 95 -3.88 -22.22 -2.74
C SER A 95 -4.85 -23.05 -3.61
N LYS A 96 -5.59 -22.41 -4.53
CA LYS A 96 -6.66 -23.01 -5.34
C LYS A 96 -6.47 -22.84 -6.84
N HIS A 97 -5.71 -21.82 -7.25
CA HIS A 97 -5.58 -21.40 -8.64
C HIS A 97 -4.11 -21.20 -9.02
N PRO A 98 -3.75 -21.40 -10.30
CA PRO A 98 -2.42 -21.07 -10.77
C PRO A 98 -2.18 -19.56 -10.72
N ILE A 99 -0.92 -19.16 -10.53
CA ILE A 99 -0.47 -17.76 -10.48
C ILE A 99 -0.95 -16.91 -11.68
N SER A 100 -1.05 -17.53 -12.88
CA SER A 100 -1.48 -16.86 -14.11
C SER A 100 -2.90 -16.30 -14.06
N ILE A 101 -3.74 -16.73 -13.10
CA ILE A 101 -5.09 -16.20 -12.91
C ILE A 101 -5.07 -14.70 -12.59
N LEU A 102 -4.02 -14.21 -11.92
CA LEU A 102 -3.92 -12.82 -11.48
C LEU A 102 -3.82 -11.85 -12.67
N ASN A 103 -3.30 -12.30 -13.81
CA ASN A 103 -3.24 -11.53 -15.06
C ASN A 103 -4.63 -11.20 -15.64
N GLN A 104 -5.67 -11.84 -15.13
CA GLN A 104 -7.07 -11.67 -15.56
C GLN A 104 -7.96 -11.19 -14.40
N THR A 105 -7.36 -10.78 -13.29
CA THR A 105 -8.07 -10.48 -12.05
C THR A 105 -7.94 -9.00 -11.70
N ASP A 106 -9.08 -8.37 -11.42
CA ASP A 106 -9.17 -7.00 -10.94
C ASP A 106 -9.15 -6.99 -9.40
N LEU A 107 -8.37 -6.10 -8.79
CA LEU A 107 -8.33 -5.91 -7.35
C LEU A 107 -9.21 -4.71 -6.95
N TYR A 108 -10.03 -4.88 -5.92
CA TYR A 108 -10.73 -3.80 -5.24
C TYR A 108 -10.25 -3.73 -3.79
N VAL A 109 -9.72 -2.59 -3.35
CA VAL A 109 -9.15 -2.43 -2.00
C VAL A 109 -9.55 -1.09 -1.38
N THR A 110 -9.89 -1.06 -0.09
CA THR A 110 -10.42 0.16 0.53
C THR A 110 -9.41 1.31 0.61
N VAL A 111 -8.12 0.98 0.71
CA VAL A 111 -7.01 1.95 0.81
C VAL A 111 -6.00 1.66 -0.28
N GLU A 112 -5.45 2.70 -0.89
CA GLU A 112 -4.39 2.60 -1.90
C GLU A 112 -3.28 1.62 -1.46
N PRO A 113 -2.91 0.63 -2.31
CA PRO A 113 -1.87 -0.33 -2.00
C PRO A 113 -0.58 0.36 -1.57
N CYS A 114 0.04 -0.13 -0.50
CA CYS A 114 1.35 0.40 -0.10
C CYS A 114 2.44 -0.02 -1.10
N VAL A 115 3.64 0.56 -1.01
CA VAL A 115 4.81 0.21 -1.85
C VAL A 115 5.03 -1.31 -1.95
N MET A 116 4.93 -2.03 -0.83
CA MET A 116 5.10 -3.48 -0.79
C MET A 116 4.01 -4.21 -1.59
N CYS A 117 2.74 -3.89 -1.35
CA CYS A 117 1.62 -4.52 -2.04
C CYS A 117 1.60 -4.16 -3.53
N ALA A 118 1.87 -2.89 -3.87
CA ALA A 118 1.96 -2.41 -5.24
C ALA A 118 3.05 -3.15 -6.04
N SER A 119 4.22 -3.38 -5.44
CA SER A 119 5.31 -4.16 -6.03
C SER A 119 4.97 -5.65 -6.17
N MET A 120 4.29 -6.25 -5.19
CA MET A 120 3.81 -7.64 -5.29
C MET A 120 2.83 -7.81 -6.45
N LEU A 121 1.83 -6.93 -6.55
CA LEU A 121 0.82 -6.92 -7.62
C LEU A 121 1.47 -6.78 -9.00
N ARG A 122 2.55 -5.99 -9.07
CA ARG A 122 3.36 -5.78 -10.26
C ARG A 122 4.05 -7.05 -10.72
N GLN A 123 4.74 -7.73 -9.81
CA GLN A 123 5.46 -8.98 -10.09
C GLN A 123 4.50 -10.13 -10.46
N TYR A 124 3.29 -10.13 -9.90
CA TYR A 124 2.26 -11.11 -10.24
C TYR A 124 1.41 -10.75 -11.46
N GLY A 125 1.65 -9.58 -12.06
CA GLY A 125 1.01 -9.18 -13.31
C GLY A 125 -0.49 -8.89 -13.19
N ILE A 126 -0.96 -8.33 -12.07
CA ILE A 126 -2.39 -8.02 -11.86
C ILE A 126 -3.02 -7.28 -13.05
N LYS A 127 -4.28 -7.56 -13.37
CA LYS A 127 -4.97 -6.91 -14.50
C LYS A 127 -5.22 -5.43 -14.26
N SER A 128 -5.79 -5.08 -13.10
CA SER A 128 -6.09 -3.69 -12.72
C SER A 128 -6.31 -3.56 -11.20
N VAL A 129 -6.23 -2.34 -10.68
CA VAL A 129 -6.50 -2.03 -9.28
C VAL A 129 -7.48 -0.87 -9.14
N TYR A 130 -8.50 -1.07 -8.33
CA TYR A 130 -9.49 -0.09 -7.90
C TYR A 130 -9.34 0.14 -6.41
N PHE A 131 -9.30 1.40 -5.97
CA PHE A 131 -9.20 1.71 -4.55
C PHE A 131 -10.09 2.84 -4.06
N GLY A 132 -10.37 2.84 -2.75
CA GLY A 132 -11.17 3.87 -2.11
C GLY A 132 -10.39 5.15 -1.84
N CYS A 133 -9.66 5.20 -0.74
CA CYS A 133 -8.90 6.39 -0.35
C CYS A 133 -7.39 6.25 -0.58
N TRP A 134 -6.72 7.38 -0.83
CA TRP A 134 -5.26 7.46 -0.95
C TRP A 134 -4.55 7.07 0.35
N ASN A 135 -3.34 6.51 0.20
CA ASN A 135 -2.45 6.15 1.31
C ASN A 135 -1.32 7.17 1.40
N GLU A 136 -1.56 8.22 2.18
CA GLU A 136 -0.67 9.39 2.26
C GLU A 136 0.74 9.08 2.82
N ARG A 137 0.89 7.96 3.54
CA ARG A 137 2.15 7.63 4.21
C ARG A 137 2.96 6.57 3.48
N PHE A 138 2.29 5.64 2.80
CA PHE A 138 2.95 4.46 2.22
C PHE A 138 2.49 4.13 0.80
N GLY A 139 1.68 4.96 0.16
CA GLY A 139 1.06 4.71 -1.14
C GLY A 139 2.08 4.37 -2.24
N GLY A 140 1.88 3.22 -2.88
CA GLY A 140 2.74 2.71 -3.94
C GLY A 140 2.18 2.92 -5.35
N THR A 141 0.97 3.49 -5.47
CA THR A 141 0.29 3.67 -6.75
C THR A 141 -0.01 5.14 -7.08
N GLY A 142 0.74 6.07 -6.50
CA GLY A 142 0.59 7.53 -6.70
C GLY A 142 0.65 8.36 -5.42
N GLY A 143 0.32 7.78 -4.27
CA GLY A 143 0.28 8.52 -3.00
C GLY A 143 1.66 8.97 -2.52
N VAL A 144 2.66 8.08 -2.60
CA VAL A 144 4.06 8.37 -2.26
C VAL A 144 4.99 8.00 -3.41
N LEU A 145 4.88 6.78 -3.94
CA LEU A 145 5.64 6.28 -5.08
C LEU A 145 4.70 5.81 -6.19
N ASN A 146 5.24 5.72 -7.41
CA ASN A 146 4.53 5.27 -8.61
C ASN A 146 4.98 3.87 -9.07
N ILE A 147 5.07 2.90 -8.16
CA ILE A 147 5.55 1.54 -8.47
C ILE A 147 4.70 0.87 -9.56
N HIS A 148 3.39 1.14 -9.58
CA HIS A 148 2.46 0.68 -10.61
C HIS A 148 2.70 1.23 -12.02
N ASN A 149 3.61 2.18 -12.24
CA ASN A 149 3.88 2.72 -13.58
C ASN A 149 5.36 3.04 -13.80
N ASP A 150 6.25 2.59 -12.92
CA ASP A 150 7.68 2.78 -13.07
C ASP A 150 8.19 1.96 -14.27
N PRO A 151 8.82 2.59 -15.28
CA PRO A 151 9.32 1.89 -16.47
C PRO A 151 10.54 1.01 -16.20
N SER A 152 11.19 1.14 -15.03
CA SER A 152 12.34 0.32 -14.64
C SER A 152 11.96 -1.03 -13.99
N VAL A 153 10.66 -1.29 -13.82
CA VAL A 153 10.11 -2.49 -13.17
C VAL A 153 9.31 -3.34 -14.20
N ASP A 154 8.67 -4.44 -13.78
CA ASP A 154 7.79 -5.27 -14.62
C ASP A 154 6.65 -4.46 -15.29
N LYS A 155 5.79 -5.15 -16.06
CA LYS A 155 4.74 -4.54 -16.88
C LYS A 155 3.74 -3.64 -16.08
N PRO A 156 3.40 -2.42 -16.57
CA PRO A 156 2.33 -1.56 -16.04
C PRO A 156 0.98 -2.24 -15.82
N TYR A 157 0.29 -1.80 -14.76
CA TYR A 157 -1.13 -2.10 -14.53
C TYR A 157 -1.87 -0.79 -14.24
N PRO A 158 -3.09 -0.63 -14.76
CA PRO A 158 -3.92 0.56 -14.53
C PRO A 158 -4.43 0.61 -13.08
N VAL A 159 -4.59 1.83 -12.58
CA VAL A 159 -5.11 2.11 -11.24
C VAL A 159 -6.21 3.17 -11.29
N THR A 160 -7.28 2.96 -10.54
CA THR A 160 -8.40 3.90 -10.41
C THR A 160 -8.75 4.08 -8.93
N GLY A 161 -8.63 5.30 -8.43
CA GLY A 161 -8.92 5.64 -7.04
C GLY A 161 -10.25 6.40 -6.87
N GLY A 162 -10.75 6.47 -5.64
CA GLY A 162 -11.87 7.34 -5.28
C GLY A 162 -13.22 6.63 -5.07
N ILE A 163 -13.28 5.31 -5.18
CA ILE A 163 -14.55 4.57 -5.04
C ILE A 163 -14.86 4.35 -3.56
N PHE A 164 -15.92 4.97 -3.03
CA PHE A 164 -16.19 5.03 -1.57
C PHE A 164 -15.01 5.56 -0.74
N ARG A 165 -14.32 6.58 -1.27
CA ARG A 165 -13.22 7.26 -0.58
C ARG A 165 -13.60 7.70 0.83
N GLU A 166 -14.74 8.34 0.98
CA GLU A 166 -15.18 8.91 2.25
C GLU A 166 -15.41 7.81 3.30
N GLU A 167 -16.06 6.71 2.92
CA GLU A 167 -16.29 5.57 3.79
C GLU A 167 -14.97 4.91 4.23
N ALA A 168 -14.03 4.71 3.30
CA ALA A 168 -12.71 4.16 3.61
C ALA A 168 -11.92 5.05 4.59
N ILE A 169 -11.95 6.37 4.40
CA ILE A 169 -11.33 7.33 5.34
C ILE A 169 -11.99 7.23 6.72
N MET A 170 -13.33 7.14 6.76
CA MET A 170 -14.05 7.06 8.02
C MET A 170 -13.71 5.78 8.80
N LEU A 171 -13.53 4.64 8.13
CA LEU A 171 -13.05 3.41 8.76
C LEU A 171 -11.66 3.60 9.39
N LEU A 172 -10.70 4.15 8.65
CA LEU A 172 -9.36 4.44 9.18
C LEU A 172 -9.41 5.38 10.39
N ARG A 173 -10.23 6.44 10.32
CA ARG A 173 -10.38 7.38 11.43
C ARG A 173 -10.98 6.71 12.67
N LYS A 174 -11.99 5.85 12.51
CA LYS A 174 -12.56 5.04 13.61
C LYS A 174 -11.46 4.22 14.31
N PHE A 175 -10.60 3.54 13.56
CA PHE A 175 -9.48 2.76 14.11
C PHE A 175 -8.48 3.61 14.90
N TYR A 176 -8.09 4.79 14.41
CA TYR A 176 -7.10 5.63 15.11
C TYR A 176 -7.65 6.36 16.35
N VAL A 177 -8.97 6.56 16.42
CA VAL A 177 -9.66 7.13 17.58
C VAL A 177 -9.85 6.08 18.68
N GLN A 178 -9.98 4.79 18.34
CA GLN A 178 -9.98 3.72 19.34
C GLN A 178 -8.74 3.81 20.24
N GLU A 179 -8.95 3.64 21.55
CA GLU A 179 -7.87 3.57 22.52
C GLU A 179 -7.13 2.25 22.36
N ASN A 180 -5.80 2.31 22.31
CA ASN A 180 -5.01 1.10 22.29
C ASN A 180 -4.82 0.64 23.74
N GLU A 181 -5.75 -0.19 24.23
CA GLU A 181 -5.68 -0.75 25.59
C GLU A 181 -4.43 -1.64 25.79
N LYS A 182 -3.81 -2.11 24.70
CA LYS A 182 -2.60 -2.94 24.72
C LYS A 182 -1.30 -2.12 24.80
N ALA A 183 -1.38 -0.78 24.85
CA ALA A 183 -0.19 0.06 25.02
C ALA A 183 0.39 -0.09 26.44
N PRO A 184 1.73 -0.20 26.61
CA PRO A 184 2.36 -0.34 27.93
C PRO A 184 1.98 0.77 28.92
N GLU A 185 1.77 1.98 28.38
CA GLU A 185 1.17 3.10 29.09
C GLU A 185 -0.01 3.62 28.25
N PRO A 186 -1.26 3.25 28.59
CA PRO A 186 -2.44 3.74 27.90
C PRO A 186 -2.55 5.27 28.06
N LYS A 187 -2.13 6.01 27.04
CA LYS A 187 -2.40 7.45 26.97
C LYS A 187 -3.87 7.63 26.65
N GLN A 188 -4.64 8.07 27.64
CA GLN A 188 -6.06 8.43 27.46
C GLN A 188 -6.18 9.42 26.28
N LYS A 189 -6.85 9.02 25.20
CA LYS A 189 -7.04 9.86 24.01
C LYS A 189 -8.30 10.73 24.14
N LYS A 190 -8.61 11.19 25.35
CA LYS A 190 -9.85 11.91 25.72
C LYS A 190 -10.16 13.17 24.90
N THR A 191 -9.22 13.67 24.10
CA THR A 191 -9.38 14.91 23.31
C THR A 191 -9.41 14.67 21.80
N ARG A 192 -9.37 13.43 21.32
CA ARG A 192 -9.45 13.14 19.87
C ARG A 192 -10.90 12.93 19.44
N GLU A 193 -11.55 14.03 19.08
CA GLU A 193 -12.83 13.98 18.38
C GLU A 193 -12.65 13.40 16.97
N LEU A 194 -13.58 12.53 16.57
CA LEU A 194 -13.63 12.00 15.22
C LEU A 194 -14.01 13.14 14.28
N LYS A 195 -13.02 13.68 13.56
CA LYS A 195 -13.29 14.61 12.47
C LYS A 195 -14.11 13.87 11.41
N THR A 196 -15.31 14.35 11.10
CA THR A 196 -16.19 13.77 10.07
C THR A 196 -16.01 14.47 8.72
N GLU A 197 -15.50 15.70 8.73
CA GLU A 197 -15.23 16.47 7.51
C GLU A 197 -14.08 15.84 6.72
N ILE A 198 -14.32 15.60 5.44
CA ILE A 198 -13.34 15.10 4.48
C ILE A 198 -13.21 16.15 3.39
N LEU A 199 -12.06 16.84 3.35
CA LEU A 199 -11.81 17.85 2.35
C LEU A 199 -11.68 17.20 0.95
N PRO A 200 -12.12 17.88 -0.12
CA PRO A 200 -11.78 17.50 -1.48
C PRO A 200 -10.26 17.43 -1.63
N MET A 201 -9.75 16.42 -2.33
CA MET A 201 -8.34 16.34 -2.70
C MET A 201 -8.23 16.47 -4.21
N ASP A 202 -7.29 17.29 -4.67
CA ASP A 202 -6.91 17.36 -6.08
C ASP A 202 -6.27 16.03 -6.50
N VAL A 203 -6.92 15.32 -7.41
CA VAL A 203 -6.56 13.96 -7.83
C VAL A 203 -5.33 13.94 -8.76
N HIS A 204 -4.82 15.10 -9.17
CA HIS A 204 -3.89 15.23 -10.31
C HIS A 204 -2.52 15.85 -10.03
N GLN A 205 -2.09 16.04 -8.78
CA GLN A 205 -0.69 16.39 -8.52
C GLN A 205 0.08 15.21 -7.91
N PRO A 206 0.97 14.54 -8.67
CA PRO A 206 2.02 13.78 -8.02
C PRO A 206 2.75 14.73 -7.08
N LYS A 207 2.87 14.35 -5.80
CA LYS A 207 3.74 15.06 -4.85
C LYS A 207 5.20 14.76 -5.20
N SER A 208 5.66 15.22 -6.37
CA SER A 208 7.07 15.27 -6.70
C SER A 208 7.68 16.46 -5.96
N THR A 209 8.07 16.26 -4.70
CA THR A 209 9.16 17.09 -4.17
C THR A 209 10.39 16.82 -5.04
N PRO A 210 11.00 17.83 -5.68
CA PRO A 210 12.25 17.60 -6.38
C PRO A 210 13.27 17.09 -5.36
N SER A 211 13.83 15.92 -5.63
CA SER A 211 15.00 15.43 -4.90
C SER A 211 16.07 16.52 -5.01
N PRO A 212 16.67 17.01 -3.91
CA PRO A 212 17.74 17.99 -4.01
C PRO A 212 18.83 17.41 -4.90
N ALA A 213 19.21 18.18 -5.92
CA ALA A 213 20.25 17.79 -6.86
C ALA A 213 21.46 17.28 -6.07
N VAL A 214 21.86 16.03 -6.32
CA VAL A 214 23.13 15.51 -5.86
C VAL A 214 24.19 16.44 -6.43
N ARG A 215 24.80 17.25 -5.57
CA ARG A 215 25.93 18.10 -5.92
C ARG A 215 27.01 17.21 -6.53
N THR A 216 27.28 17.41 -7.81
CA THR A 216 28.42 16.83 -8.52
C THR A 216 29.69 17.16 -7.73
N PRO A 217 30.51 16.18 -7.32
CA PRO A 217 31.79 16.48 -6.73
C PRO A 217 32.68 17.16 -7.77
N LEU A 218 33.23 18.31 -7.41
CA LEU A 218 34.29 18.98 -8.15
C LEU A 218 35.45 18.01 -8.34
N THR A 219 35.90 17.88 -9.59
CA THR A 219 37.12 17.20 -9.98
C THR A 219 38.30 17.70 -9.15
N SER A 220 38.87 16.81 -8.33
CA SER A 220 40.24 16.94 -7.85
C SER A 220 40.97 15.65 -8.19
N THR A 221 41.98 15.81 -9.04
CA THR A 221 42.96 14.78 -9.37
C THR A 221 43.77 14.44 -8.13
N SER A 222 43.69 13.19 -7.65
CA SER A 222 44.82 12.59 -6.94
C SER A 222 44.84 11.08 -7.17
N THR A 223 46.02 10.61 -7.56
CA THR A 223 46.38 9.23 -7.88
C THR A 223 46.36 8.36 -6.63
N GLY A 224 45.60 7.26 -6.66
CA GLY A 224 45.65 6.21 -5.63
C GLY A 224 45.06 4.91 -6.16
N SER A 225 45.90 3.88 -6.29
CA SER A 225 45.57 2.56 -6.84
C SER A 225 44.50 1.82 -6.02
N ILE A 226 43.56 1.18 -6.71
CA ILE A 226 42.52 0.32 -6.14
C ILE A 226 43.11 -1.07 -5.85
N PRO A 227 43.05 -1.62 -4.62
CA PRO A 227 43.40 -3.02 -4.38
C PRO A 227 42.25 -3.96 -4.82
N THR A 228 42.63 -5.06 -5.48
CA THR A 228 41.73 -6.09 -6.02
C THR A 228 41.13 -7.02 -4.95
N LEU A 229 40.01 -7.63 -5.33
CA LEU A 229 39.06 -8.48 -4.60
C LEU A 229 39.63 -9.81 -4.03
N SER A 230 40.76 -9.77 -3.31
CA SER A 230 41.38 -10.98 -2.72
C SER A 230 41.66 -10.90 -1.22
N SER A 231 41.17 -9.92 -0.45
CA SER A 231 41.53 -9.77 0.97
C SER A 231 40.40 -9.95 2.00
N LEU A 232 39.21 -10.39 1.61
CA LEU A 232 38.11 -10.65 2.55
C LEU A 232 37.98 -12.16 2.85
N ALA A 233 38.94 -12.70 3.58
CA ALA A 233 38.81 -14.04 4.15
C ALA A 233 39.64 -14.20 5.44
N THR A 234 39.30 -13.49 6.52
CA THR A 234 39.53 -14.02 7.88
C THR A 234 38.70 -13.29 8.93
N SER A 235 38.21 -14.07 9.90
CA SER A 235 37.57 -13.67 11.18
C SER A 235 36.05 -13.51 11.18
N ALA A 236 35.35 -14.63 11.00
CA ALA A 236 34.05 -14.84 11.63
C ALA A 236 34.27 -15.23 13.10
N VAL A 237 34.06 -14.29 14.02
CA VAL A 237 33.95 -14.61 15.46
C VAL A 237 32.50 -15.06 15.71
N ALA A 238 32.34 -16.30 16.14
CA ALA A 238 31.05 -16.88 16.47
C ALA A 238 30.46 -16.19 17.72
N VAL A 239 29.29 -15.57 17.58
CA VAL A 239 28.49 -15.08 18.71
C VAL A 239 27.65 -16.25 19.23
N PRO A 240 27.73 -16.65 20.52
CA PRO A 240 26.93 -17.75 21.03
C PRO A 240 25.45 -17.34 21.10
N ARG A 241 24.57 -18.22 20.59
CA ARG A 241 23.11 -18.09 20.71
C ARG A 241 22.69 -18.19 22.19
N PRO A 242 21.81 -17.33 22.71
CA PRO A 242 21.18 -17.56 24.00
C PRO A 242 20.21 -18.75 23.90
N ALA A 243 20.27 -19.64 24.89
CA ALA A 243 19.39 -20.79 25.00
C ALA A 243 17.96 -20.33 25.33
N ILE A 244 16.98 -20.73 24.51
CA ILE A 244 15.56 -20.55 24.78
C ILE A 244 15.12 -21.72 25.69
N PRO A 245 14.59 -21.48 26.91
CA PRO A 245 14.09 -22.56 27.75
C PRO A 245 12.80 -23.14 27.14
N ALA A 246 12.71 -24.48 27.14
CA ALA A 246 11.53 -25.20 26.66
C ALA A 246 10.30 -24.91 27.55
N PRO A 247 9.09 -24.84 26.97
CA PRO A 247 7.88 -24.61 27.76
C PRO A 247 7.57 -25.83 28.64
N THR A 248 7.44 -25.61 29.95
CA THR A 248 6.95 -26.59 30.91
C THR A 248 5.45 -26.81 30.69
N ARG A 249 5.11 -27.97 30.12
CA ARG A 249 3.73 -28.40 29.91
C ARG A 249 3.25 -29.13 31.17
N SER A 250 2.60 -28.43 32.10
CA SER A 250 1.82 -29.07 33.17
C SER A 250 0.41 -29.37 32.65
N TYR A 251 0.10 -30.65 32.44
CA TYR A 251 -1.28 -31.10 32.31
C TYR A 251 -1.83 -31.52 33.67
N PRO A 252 -3.06 -31.13 34.04
CA PRO A 252 -3.75 -31.73 35.17
C PRO A 252 -4.12 -33.19 34.84
N ALA A 253 -3.87 -34.08 35.79
CA ALA A 253 -4.21 -35.50 35.71
C ALA A 253 -5.73 -35.70 35.63
N THR A 254 -6.18 -36.46 34.64
CA THR A 254 -7.56 -36.95 34.57
C THR A 254 -7.73 -38.09 35.57
N ASN A 255 -8.51 -37.85 36.63
CA ASN A 255 -8.97 -38.91 37.53
C ASN A 255 -10.10 -39.69 36.85
N THR A 256 -9.79 -40.90 36.38
CA THR A 256 -10.78 -41.93 36.04
C THR A 256 -11.04 -42.78 37.29
N THR A 257 -12.15 -42.53 37.99
CA THR A 257 -12.70 -43.48 38.96
C THR A 257 -13.61 -44.46 38.25
N HIS A 258 -13.14 -45.70 38.08
CA HIS A 258 -13.96 -46.87 37.84
C HIS A 258 -14.45 -47.44 39.18
N SER A 259 -15.75 -47.65 39.31
CA SER A 259 -16.42 -48.59 40.23
C SER A 259 -17.75 -48.91 39.54
N SER A 260 -17.93 -50.11 38.97
CA SER A 260 -18.42 -51.31 39.67
C SER A 260 -19.80 -51.08 40.29
#